data_AF-A0A1X7JG94-F1
#
_entry.id   AF-A0A1X7JG94-F1
#
_cell.length_a   1.000
_cell.length_b   1.000
_cell.length_c   1.000
_cell.angle_alpha   90.00
_cell.angle_beta   90.00
_cell.angle_gamma   90.00
#
_symmetry.space_group_name_H-M   'P 1'
#
loop_
_entity.id
_entity.type
_entity.pdbx_description
1 polymer ?
#
loop_
_entity_poly.entity_id
_entity_poly.type
_entity_poly.pdbx_seq_one_letter_code
_entity_poly.pdbx_strand_id
1 'polypeptide(L)'
;MKYKSLFSLLILAVFLAACSKEKITTQDNYEVVGLPDGSIVFLNQYSELEYIEAFDQRRVAISGECYFSIEPSDKSFTVTGEVGEVEVLGTEFSVSSNSESMEVEVEEGSVHFTAEENSIDISTGQMASFQKGDNSIKTGKSSNSFKKWMAKLRIEFKRLDKELNEEAKSIEEELNKKAKEIEKEADKIGKELEEAGEQIGKSIKKIMD
;
A
#
# COMPACT_ATOMS: atom_id res chain seq x y z
N MET A 1 1.39 -20.38 42.44
CA MET A 1 1.28 -18.89 42.43
C MET A 1 2.52 -18.15 41.91
N LYS A 2 3.73 -18.75 41.89
CA LYS A 2 4.96 -18.04 41.47
C LYS A 2 5.02 -17.64 39.98
N TYR A 3 4.32 -18.37 39.10
CA TYR A 3 4.36 -18.12 37.65
C TYR A 3 3.35 -17.07 37.16
N LYS A 4 2.30 -16.75 37.95
CA LYS A 4 1.31 -15.72 37.58
C LYS A 4 1.93 -14.32 37.51
N SER A 5 2.86 -14.02 38.43
CA SER A 5 3.58 -12.75 38.45
C SER A 5 4.58 -12.62 37.30
N LEU A 6 5.27 -13.71 36.94
CA LEU A 6 6.22 -13.73 35.83
C LEU A 6 5.52 -13.67 34.47
N PHE A 7 4.38 -14.35 34.31
CA PHE A 7 3.58 -14.30 33.09
C PHE A 7 2.93 -12.91 32.91
N SER A 8 2.50 -12.26 33.98
CA SER A 8 2.00 -10.88 33.95
C SER A 8 3.10 -9.86 33.59
N LEU A 9 4.33 -10.07 34.07
CA LEU A 9 5.48 -9.22 33.73
C LEU A 9 5.94 -9.43 32.29
N LEU A 10 5.85 -10.67 31.78
CA LEU A 10 6.14 -10.99 30.39
C LEU A 10 5.08 -10.39 29.45
N ILE A 11 3.79 -10.48 29.81
CA ILE A 11 2.71 -9.82 29.06
C ILE A 11 2.89 -8.30 29.06
N LEU A 12 3.23 -7.69 30.21
CA LEU A 12 3.50 -6.25 30.30
C LEU A 12 4.75 -5.84 29.49
N ALA A 13 5.80 -6.64 29.49
CA ALA A 13 7.02 -6.40 28.71
C ALA A 13 6.79 -6.57 27.20
N VAL A 14 5.95 -7.53 26.78
CA VAL A 14 5.54 -7.69 25.38
C VAL A 14 4.60 -6.55 24.96
N PHE A 15 3.74 -6.05 25.84
CA PHE A 15 2.88 -4.90 25.60
C PHE A 15 3.66 -3.58 25.47
N LEU A 16 4.80 -3.47 26.16
CA LEU A 16 5.73 -2.33 26.05
C LEU A 16 6.66 -2.43 24.83
N ALA A 17 6.74 -3.58 24.16
CA ALA A 17 7.74 -3.86 23.14
C ALA A 17 7.24 -3.71 21.68
N ALA A 18 6.00 -3.26 21.45
CA ALA A 18 5.46 -3.07 20.09
C ALA A 18 5.17 -1.59 19.79
N CYS A 19 6.18 -0.74 19.99
CA CYS A 19 6.16 0.65 19.54
C CYS A 19 7.38 0.82 18.61
N SER A 20 7.24 0.38 17.37
CA SER A 20 8.22 0.63 16.31
C SER A 20 7.89 1.96 15.64
N LYS A 21 8.93 2.74 15.37
CA LYS A 21 8.83 3.94 14.55
C LYS A 21 9.10 3.51 13.11
N GLU A 22 8.11 3.66 12.25
CA GLU A 22 8.18 3.31 10.85
C GLU A 22 8.46 4.55 10.01
N LYS A 23 9.34 4.40 9.01
CA LYS A 23 9.63 5.44 8.02
C LYS A 23 9.61 4.84 6.63
N ILE A 24 8.80 5.44 5.75
CA ILE A 24 8.61 5.05 4.36
C ILE A 24 9.05 6.23 3.50
N THR A 25 9.89 5.96 2.50
CA THR A 25 10.37 6.95 1.54
C THR A 25 10.17 6.41 0.14
N THR A 26 9.51 7.18 -0.73
CA THR A 26 9.35 6.87 -2.15
C THR A 26 10.42 7.58 -2.98
N GLN A 27 10.74 7.00 -4.14
CA GLN A 27 11.59 7.61 -5.17
C GLN A 27 10.74 7.83 -6.43
N ASP A 28 11.04 7.15 -7.53
CA ASP A 28 10.24 7.17 -8.76
C ASP A 28 8.98 6.28 -8.70
N ASN A 29 8.62 5.79 -7.51
CA ASN A 29 7.45 4.95 -7.25
C ASN A 29 6.38 5.66 -6.41
N TYR A 30 5.22 5.02 -6.30
CA TYR A 30 4.12 5.42 -5.44
C TYR A 30 3.92 4.33 -4.38
N GLU A 31 3.43 4.71 -3.20
CA GLU A 31 3.17 3.75 -2.11
C GLU A 31 1.80 3.99 -1.49
N VAL A 32 1.15 2.92 -1.02
CA VAL A 32 -0.10 2.99 -0.25
C VAL A 32 0.14 2.34 1.10
N VAL A 33 -0.12 3.08 2.16
CA VAL A 33 0.16 2.68 3.55
C VAL A 33 -1.15 2.64 4.32
N GLY A 34 -1.46 1.49 4.91
CA GLY A 34 -2.52 1.36 5.91
C GLY A 34 -1.96 1.66 7.30
N LEU A 35 -2.60 2.55 8.03
CA LEU A 35 -2.20 2.92 9.39
C LEU A 35 -2.91 2.06 10.44
N PRO A 36 -2.36 1.97 11.67
CA PRO A 36 -2.96 1.16 12.74
C PRO A 36 -4.39 1.56 13.15
N ASP A 37 -4.81 2.79 12.85
CA ASP A 37 -6.16 3.30 13.14
C ASP A 37 -7.18 3.02 12.01
N GLY A 38 -6.76 2.33 10.95
CA GLY A 38 -7.56 2.03 9.76
C GLY A 38 -7.46 3.07 8.65
N SER A 39 -6.83 4.22 8.91
CA SER A 39 -6.63 5.27 7.91
C SER A 39 -5.69 4.81 6.78
N ILE A 40 -5.83 5.43 5.61
CA ILE A 40 -5.01 5.13 4.44
C ILE A 40 -4.25 6.37 4.01
N VAL A 41 -2.95 6.19 3.72
CA VAL A 41 -2.08 7.25 3.17
C VAL A 41 -1.56 6.82 1.81
N PHE A 42 -1.70 7.68 0.82
CA PHE A 42 -1.12 7.51 -0.50
C PHE A 42 0.06 8.47 -0.63
N LEU A 43 1.26 7.94 -0.86
CA LEU A 43 2.47 8.71 -1.06
C LEU A 43 2.72 8.89 -2.56
N ASN A 44 2.99 10.13 -2.98
CA ASN A 44 3.50 10.43 -4.31
C ASN A 44 4.99 10.02 -4.42
N GLN A 45 5.59 10.20 -5.60
CA GLN A 45 7.04 10.10 -5.79
C GLN A 45 7.78 11.08 -4.88
N TYR A 46 9.01 10.74 -4.49
CA TYR A 46 9.89 11.59 -3.69
C TYR A 46 9.24 12.13 -2.39
N SER A 47 8.44 11.29 -1.74
CA SER A 47 7.69 11.62 -0.53
C SER A 47 8.11 10.73 0.62
N GLU A 48 7.96 11.22 1.85
CA GLU A 48 8.27 10.50 3.07
C GLU A 48 7.07 10.51 4.01
N LEU A 49 6.83 9.38 4.67
CA LEU A 49 5.87 9.22 5.75
C LEU A 49 6.58 8.58 6.93
N GLU A 50 6.43 9.18 8.10
CA GLU A 50 6.93 8.66 9.36
C GLU A 50 5.79 8.55 10.37
N TYR A 51 5.64 7.39 11.00
CA TYR A 51 4.59 7.16 11.99
C TYR A 51 5.04 6.15 13.04
N ILE A 52 4.28 6.01 14.11
CA ILE A 52 4.54 5.05 15.18
C ILE A 52 3.49 3.95 15.11
N GLU A 53 3.95 2.70 15.02
CA GLU A 53 3.10 1.51 14.97
C GLU A 53 2.60 1.11 16.37
N ALA A 54 2.00 2.06 17.07
CA ALA A 54 1.36 1.84 18.36
C ALA A 54 -0.14 2.11 18.25
N PHE A 55 -0.94 1.19 18.81
CA PHE A 55 -2.38 1.39 18.92
C PHE A 55 -2.66 2.72 19.64
N ASP A 56 -3.56 3.53 19.06
CA ASP A 56 -4.04 4.83 19.57
C ASP A 56 -3.16 6.06 19.27
N GLN A 57 -2.04 5.93 18.54
CA GLN A 57 -1.24 7.08 18.11
C GLN A 57 -1.62 7.55 16.70
N ARG A 58 -2.49 8.56 16.62
CA ARG A 58 -2.97 9.16 15.37
C ARG A 58 -2.11 10.35 14.93
N ARG A 59 -0.80 10.15 14.79
CA ARG A 59 0.12 11.21 14.34
C ARG A 59 1.11 10.66 13.33
N VAL A 60 1.34 11.45 12.29
CA VAL A 60 2.34 11.17 11.26
C VAL A 60 3.15 12.43 10.95
N ALA A 61 4.39 12.25 10.51
CA ALA A 61 5.19 13.33 9.93
C ALA A 61 5.44 13.03 8.45
N ILE A 62 5.46 14.08 7.62
CA ILE A 62 5.65 13.93 6.18
C ILE A 62 6.65 14.91 5.57
N SER A 63 7.14 14.53 4.40
CA SER A 63 7.78 15.40 3.41
C SER A 63 7.31 14.98 2.02
N GLY A 64 7.23 15.90 1.06
CA GLY A 64 6.68 15.66 -0.27
C GLY A 64 5.16 15.73 -0.31
N GLU A 65 4.54 14.93 -1.17
CA GLU A 65 3.10 14.98 -1.47
C GLU A 65 2.41 13.70 -1.02
N CYS A 66 1.43 13.86 -0.14
CA CYS A 66 0.64 12.76 0.40
C CYS A 66 -0.85 13.08 0.31
N TYR A 67 -1.66 12.04 0.12
CA TYR A 67 -3.10 12.12 0.34
C TYR A 67 -3.52 11.19 1.46
N PHE A 68 -4.48 11.66 2.24
CA PHE A 68 -4.96 11.02 3.44
C PHE A 68 -6.45 10.76 3.30
N SER A 69 -6.84 9.51 3.57
CA SER A 69 -8.22 9.12 3.87
C SER A 69 -8.24 8.68 5.33
N ILE A 70 -8.68 9.58 6.20
CA ILE A 70 -8.62 9.39 7.66
C ILE A 70 -9.94 8.86 8.18
N GLU A 71 -9.87 7.76 8.93
CA GLU A 71 -11.04 7.16 9.56
C GLU A 71 -11.69 8.13 10.58
N PRO A 72 -13.02 8.30 10.57
CA PRO A 72 -13.70 9.14 11.55
C PRO A 72 -13.50 8.66 12.99
N SER A 73 -13.12 9.58 13.89
CA SER A 73 -13.01 9.31 15.33
C SER A 73 -13.05 10.59 16.15
N ASP A 74 -13.35 10.45 17.46
CA ASP A 74 -13.40 11.56 18.41
C ASP A 74 -12.01 12.10 18.79
N LYS A 75 -10.93 11.39 18.43
CA LYS A 75 -9.54 11.81 18.64
C LYS A 75 -8.99 12.41 17.34
N SER A 76 -8.30 13.55 17.42
CA SER A 76 -7.68 14.13 16.23
C SER A 76 -6.61 13.21 15.64
N PHE A 77 -6.52 13.24 14.32
CA PHE A 77 -5.40 12.75 13.55
C PHE A 77 -4.56 13.94 13.13
N THR A 78 -3.24 13.86 13.35
CA THR A 78 -2.33 14.98 13.17
C THR A 78 -1.28 14.65 12.12
N VAL A 79 -1.16 15.50 11.09
CA VAL A 79 -0.12 15.44 10.06
C VAL A 79 0.84 16.60 10.28
N THR A 80 2.09 16.30 10.65
CA THR A 80 3.14 17.30 10.86
C THR A 80 4.00 17.41 9.60
N GLY A 81 4.05 18.60 9.00
CA GLY A 81 5.03 18.99 7.99
C GLY A 81 6.18 19.81 8.59
N GLU A 82 7.09 20.29 7.77
CA GLU A 82 8.25 21.04 8.26
C GLU A 82 7.90 22.48 8.70
N VAL A 83 6.88 23.09 8.07
CA VAL A 83 6.48 24.48 8.32
C VAL A 83 5.07 24.62 8.91
N GLY A 84 4.38 23.52 9.20
CA GLY A 84 3.02 23.53 9.70
C GLY A 84 2.48 22.16 10.09
N GLU A 85 1.26 22.16 10.60
CA GLU A 85 0.57 20.98 11.11
C GLU A 85 -0.91 21.03 10.73
N VAL A 86 -1.45 19.85 10.39
CA VAL A 86 -2.86 19.66 10.04
C VAL A 86 -3.49 18.73 11.06
N GLU A 87 -4.64 19.13 11.60
CA GLU A 87 -5.47 18.31 12.48
C GLU A 87 -6.85 18.05 11.87
N VAL A 88 -7.30 16.81 11.95
CA VAL A 88 -8.59 16.35 11.41
C VAL A 88 -9.23 15.33 12.34
N LEU A 89 -10.55 15.10 12.19
CA LEU A 89 -11.27 14.03 12.93
C LEU A 89 -11.67 12.85 12.02
N GLY A 90 -11.83 13.10 10.73
CA GLY A 90 -12.25 12.15 9.70
C GLY A 90 -12.45 12.92 8.41
N THR A 91 -11.43 12.91 7.56
CA THR A 91 -11.29 13.86 6.46
C THR A 91 -10.51 13.20 5.33
N GLU A 92 -10.92 13.51 4.09
CA GLU A 92 -10.16 13.24 2.88
C GLU A 92 -9.48 14.51 2.39
N PHE A 93 -8.15 14.52 2.39
CA PHE A 93 -7.37 15.72 2.06
C PHE A 93 -5.99 15.36 1.51
N SER A 94 -5.41 16.28 0.74
CA SER A 94 -4.01 16.18 0.31
C SER A 94 -3.16 17.22 1.01
N VAL A 95 -1.90 16.86 1.27
CA VAL A 95 -0.88 17.76 1.79
C VAL A 95 0.35 17.68 0.89
N SER A 96 0.85 18.83 0.46
CA SER A 96 2.18 18.98 -0.13
C SER A 96 3.04 19.76 0.85
N SER A 97 4.14 19.18 1.33
CA SER A 97 5.03 19.81 2.31
C SER A 97 6.48 19.69 1.87
N ASN A 98 7.20 20.78 1.97
CA ASN A 98 8.66 20.82 1.88
C ASN A 98 9.22 21.74 2.97
N SER A 99 10.52 22.03 2.92
CA SER A 99 11.19 22.83 3.94
C SER A 99 10.82 24.31 3.98
N GLU A 100 10.17 24.81 2.92
CA GLU A 100 9.78 26.21 2.78
C GLU A 100 8.27 26.41 2.73
N SER A 101 7.48 25.41 2.33
CA SER A 101 6.04 25.58 2.18
C SER A 101 5.24 24.34 2.52
N MET A 102 3.97 24.58 2.86
CA MET A 102 2.96 23.55 3.06
C MET A 102 1.65 24.00 2.43
N GLU A 103 1.03 23.13 1.65
CA GLU A 103 -0.27 23.33 1.03
C GLU A 103 -1.20 22.17 1.38
N VAL A 104 -2.45 22.49 1.67
CA VAL A 104 -3.49 21.55 2.07
C VAL A 104 -4.74 21.77 1.23
N GLU A 105 -5.27 20.73 0.61
CA GLU A 105 -6.56 20.77 -0.10
C GLU A 105 -7.53 19.76 0.53
N VAL A 106 -8.77 20.19 0.80
CA VAL A 106 -9.80 19.32 1.42
C VAL A 106 -10.79 18.84 0.36
N GLU A 107 -10.91 17.52 0.22
CA GLU A 107 -11.88 16.88 -0.64
C GLU A 107 -13.18 16.58 0.14
N GLU A 108 -13.08 15.98 1.33
CA GLU A 108 -14.23 15.68 2.19
C GLU A 108 -13.90 15.97 3.66
N GLY A 109 -14.82 16.61 4.37
CA GLY A 109 -14.67 16.92 5.80
C GLY A 109 -14.08 18.31 6.06
N SER A 110 -13.28 18.42 7.11
CA SER A 110 -12.67 19.67 7.55
C SER A 110 -11.24 19.46 8.04
N VAL A 111 -10.40 20.47 7.83
CA VAL A 111 -9.02 20.54 8.30
C VAL A 111 -8.83 21.78 9.13
N HIS A 112 -8.22 21.62 10.31
CA HIS A 112 -7.57 22.70 11.03
C HIS A 112 -6.11 22.75 10.61
N PHE A 113 -5.68 23.83 9.94
CA PHE A 113 -4.30 24.01 9.49
C PHE A 113 -3.62 25.11 10.30
N THR A 114 -2.49 24.77 10.92
CA THR A 114 -1.67 25.69 11.71
C THR A 114 -0.29 25.83 11.09
N ALA A 115 0.19 27.05 10.94
CA ALA A 115 1.54 27.36 10.47
C ALA A 115 2.06 28.62 11.18
N GLU A 116 3.21 28.49 11.84
CA GLU A 116 3.76 29.51 12.75
C GLU A 116 2.71 29.98 13.80
N GLU A 117 2.38 31.28 13.85
CA GLU A 117 1.36 31.84 14.75
C GLU A 117 -0.04 31.91 14.11
N ASN A 118 -0.18 31.46 12.86
CA ASN A 118 -1.43 31.49 12.12
C ASN A 118 -2.13 30.13 12.16
N SER A 119 -3.46 30.14 12.20
CA SER A 119 -4.27 28.95 12.00
C SER A 119 -5.52 29.28 11.20
N ILE A 120 -6.07 28.28 10.52
CA ILE A 120 -7.30 28.40 9.76
C ILE A 120 -8.04 27.06 9.67
N ASP A 121 -9.36 27.11 9.74
CA ASP A 121 -10.22 25.99 9.39
C ASP A 121 -10.63 26.09 7.92
N ILE A 122 -10.39 25.02 7.17
CA ILE A 122 -10.85 24.87 5.78
C ILE A 122 -11.71 23.61 5.65
N SER A 123 -12.66 23.64 4.73
CA SER A 123 -13.63 22.58 4.49
C SER A 123 -13.63 22.16 3.02
N THR A 124 -14.42 21.12 2.70
CA THR A 124 -14.59 20.58 1.35
C THR A 124 -14.54 21.62 0.23
N GLY A 125 -13.67 21.40 -0.75
CA GLY A 125 -13.50 22.24 -1.92
C GLY A 125 -12.64 23.50 -1.69
N GLN A 126 -12.04 23.64 -0.51
CA GLN A 126 -11.12 24.71 -0.16
C GLN A 126 -9.68 24.22 -0.11
N MET A 127 -8.75 25.15 -0.26
CA MET A 127 -7.32 24.93 -0.05
C MET A 127 -6.74 26.05 0.81
N ALA A 128 -5.67 25.71 1.54
CA ALA A 128 -4.85 26.66 2.27
C ALA A 128 -3.37 26.39 1.98
N SER A 129 -2.58 27.44 1.87
CA SER A 129 -1.13 27.34 1.69
C SER A 129 -0.38 28.35 2.55
N PHE A 130 0.78 27.93 3.02
CA PHE A 130 1.70 28.74 3.79
C PHE A 130 3.11 28.57 3.23
N GLN A 131 3.82 29.68 3.09
CA GLN A 131 5.25 29.70 2.78
C GLN A 131 5.98 30.38 3.93
N LYS A 132 7.10 29.82 4.35
CA LYS A 132 7.94 30.34 5.43
C LYS A 132 8.30 31.81 5.18
N GLY A 133 8.02 32.66 6.17
CA GLY A 133 8.19 34.10 6.06
C GLY A 133 6.98 34.86 5.48
N ASP A 134 5.92 34.17 5.05
CA ASP A 134 4.61 34.81 4.86
C ASP A 134 4.03 35.20 6.23
N ASN A 135 3.38 36.36 6.29
CA ASN A 135 2.72 36.82 7.52
C ASN A 135 1.39 36.10 7.81
N SER A 136 0.84 35.38 6.84
CA SER A 136 -0.50 34.79 6.93
C SER A 136 -0.66 33.60 6.00
N ILE A 137 -1.52 32.65 6.39
CA ILE A 137 -1.98 31.55 5.54
C ILE A 137 -2.85 32.10 4.40
N LYS A 138 -2.58 31.67 3.16
CA LYS A 138 -3.37 32.01 1.97
C LYS A 138 -4.44 30.94 1.76
N THR A 139 -5.63 31.33 1.28
CA THR A 139 -6.72 30.38 0.99
C THR A 139 -7.26 30.53 -0.42
N GLY A 140 -7.78 29.44 -0.98
CA GLY A 140 -8.40 29.41 -2.30
C GLY A 140 -9.43 28.29 -2.45
N LYS A 141 -9.83 28.05 -3.70
CA LYS A 141 -10.59 26.85 -4.07
C LYS A 141 -9.61 25.71 -4.33
N SER A 142 -9.93 24.51 -3.85
CA SER A 142 -9.17 23.31 -4.21
C SER A 142 -9.18 23.13 -5.73
N SER A 143 -8.03 22.74 -6.25
CA SER A 143 -7.83 22.45 -7.67
C SER A 143 -8.27 21.02 -8.05
N ASN A 144 -8.76 20.23 -7.07
CA ASN A 144 -9.03 18.79 -7.15
C ASN A 144 -7.83 18.01 -7.70
N SER A 145 -6.61 18.42 -7.33
CA SER A 145 -5.39 17.85 -7.89
C SER A 145 -5.25 16.36 -7.53
N PHE A 146 -5.67 15.96 -6.33
CA PHE A 146 -5.73 14.56 -5.95
C PHE A 146 -6.66 13.73 -6.86
N LYS A 147 -7.88 14.20 -7.14
CA LYS A 147 -8.79 13.51 -8.08
C LYS A 147 -8.18 13.33 -9.47
N LYS A 148 -7.42 14.32 -9.96
CA LYS A 148 -6.69 14.20 -11.23
C LYS A 148 -5.60 13.13 -11.15
N TRP A 149 -4.83 13.12 -10.07
CA TRP A 149 -3.80 12.11 -9.82
C TRP A 149 -4.40 10.70 -9.68
N MET A 150 -5.48 10.51 -8.93
CA MET A 150 -6.20 9.24 -8.82
C MET A 150 -6.78 8.77 -10.14
N ALA A 151 -7.26 9.70 -10.98
CA ALA A 151 -7.68 9.35 -12.33
C ALA A 151 -6.50 8.81 -13.17
N LYS A 152 -5.31 9.39 -13.03
CA LYS A 152 -4.07 8.92 -13.68
C LYS A 152 -3.65 7.55 -13.14
N LEU A 153 -3.61 7.36 -11.83
CA LEU A 153 -3.31 6.06 -11.21
C LEU A 153 -4.29 4.98 -11.67
N ARG A 154 -5.59 5.28 -11.76
CA ARG A 154 -6.59 4.33 -12.27
C ARG A 154 -6.32 3.90 -13.71
N ILE A 155 -5.82 4.79 -14.56
CA ILE A 155 -5.42 4.46 -15.94
C ILE A 155 -4.19 3.54 -15.90
N GLU A 156 -3.22 3.85 -15.07
CA GLU A 156 -1.99 3.06 -14.91
C GLU A 156 -2.29 1.65 -14.40
N PHE A 157 -3.12 1.52 -13.36
CA PHE A 157 -3.57 0.22 -12.85
C PHE A 157 -4.27 -0.62 -13.92
N LYS A 158 -5.11 -0.01 -14.77
CA LYS A 158 -5.75 -0.72 -15.89
C LYS A 158 -4.74 -1.21 -16.92
N ARG A 159 -3.67 -0.44 -17.16
CA ARG A 159 -2.59 -0.84 -18.06
C ARG A 159 -1.83 -2.05 -17.49
N LEU A 160 -1.44 -1.97 -16.22
CA LEU A 160 -0.74 -3.06 -15.52
C LEU A 160 -1.59 -4.32 -15.42
N ASP A 161 -2.88 -4.21 -15.13
CA ASP A 161 -3.80 -5.36 -15.09
C ASP A 161 -3.90 -6.03 -16.47
N LYS A 162 -3.93 -5.23 -17.55
CA LYS A 162 -3.90 -5.77 -18.91
C LYS A 162 -2.59 -6.50 -19.21
N GLU A 163 -1.45 -5.90 -18.91
CA GLU A 163 -0.12 -6.50 -19.13
C GLU A 163 0.02 -7.82 -18.34
N LEU A 164 -0.38 -7.81 -17.07
CA LEU A 164 -0.37 -9.00 -16.21
C LEU A 164 -1.27 -10.11 -16.77
N ASN A 165 -2.48 -9.77 -17.25
CA ASN A 165 -3.39 -10.75 -17.86
C ASN A 165 -2.87 -11.32 -19.18
N GLU A 166 -2.20 -10.51 -20.00
CA GLU A 166 -1.55 -10.97 -21.24
C GLU A 166 -0.39 -11.92 -20.94
N GLU A 167 0.43 -11.61 -19.94
CA GLU A 167 1.53 -12.47 -19.50
C GLU A 167 1.03 -13.78 -18.88
N ALA A 168 0.03 -13.72 -18.00
CA ALA A 168 -0.59 -14.91 -17.41
C ALA A 168 -1.16 -15.86 -18.48
N LYS A 169 -1.83 -15.30 -19.50
CA LYS A 169 -2.36 -16.07 -20.62
C LYS A 169 -1.25 -16.75 -21.44
N SER A 170 -0.15 -16.03 -21.71
CA SER A 170 1.01 -16.60 -22.42
C SER A 170 1.61 -17.78 -21.65
N ILE A 171 1.76 -17.64 -20.33
CA ILE A 171 2.24 -18.71 -19.45
C ILE A 171 1.29 -19.91 -19.49
N GLU A 172 -0.02 -19.68 -19.44
CA GLU A 172 -1.02 -20.76 -19.52
C GLU A 172 -0.97 -21.49 -20.87
N GLU A 173 -0.83 -20.77 -21.98
CA GLU A 173 -0.67 -21.36 -23.32
C GLU A 173 0.60 -22.21 -23.43
N GLU A 174 1.73 -21.74 -22.88
CA GLU A 174 2.98 -22.51 -22.84
C GLU A 174 2.85 -23.79 -22.00
N LEU A 175 2.23 -23.69 -20.81
CA LEU A 175 2.01 -24.84 -19.93
C LEU A 175 1.11 -25.89 -20.60
N ASN A 176 0.03 -25.45 -21.26
CA ASN A 176 -0.87 -26.33 -21.99
C ASN A 176 -0.17 -27.03 -23.17
N LYS A 177 0.73 -26.33 -23.88
CA LYS A 177 1.53 -26.92 -24.95
C LYS A 177 2.48 -28.00 -24.40
N LYS A 178 3.20 -27.69 -23.32
CA LYS A 178 4.11 -28.65 -22.66
C LYS A 178 3.35 -29.88 -22.14
N ALA A 179 2.17 -29.69 -21.54
CA ALA A 179 1.33 -30.80 -21.08
C ALA A 179 0.96 -31.76 -22.21
N LYS A 180 0.55 -31.25 -23.38
CA LYS A 180 0.25 -32.07 -24.56
C LYS A 180 1.46 -32.83 -25.10
N GLU A 181 2.64 -32.20 -25.07
CA GLU A 181 3.89 -32.86 -25.47
C GLU A 181 4.23 -34.02 -24.52
N ILE A 182 4.03 -33.84 -23.21
CA ILE A 182 4.22 -34.89 -22.20
C ILE A 182 3.23 -36.03 -22.40
N GLU A 183 1.93 -35.73 -22.62
CA GLU A 183 0.91 -36.75 -22.88
C GLU A 183 1.26 -37.60 -24.10
N LYS A 184 1.70 -36.96 -25.19
CA LYS A 184 2.09 -37.65 -26.41
C LYS A 184 3.29 -38.57 -26.21
N GLU A 185 4.28 -38.14 -25.42
CA GLU A 185 5.45 -38.97 -25.11
C GLU A 185 5.07 -40.12 -24.17
N ALA A 186 4.18 -39.90 -23.20
CA ALA A 186 3.66 -40.95 -22.32
C ALA A 186 2.89 -42.02 -23.12
N ASP A 187 2.04 -41.63 -24.07
CA ASP A 187 1.33 -42.55 -24.97
C ASP A 187 2.29 -43.40 -25.80
N LYS A 188 3.37 -42.79 -26.29
CA LYS A 188 4.41 -43.49 -27.06
C LYS A 188 5.14 -44.53 -26.21
N ILE A 189 5.57 -44.14 -25.01
CA ILE A 189 6.20 -45.04 -24.04
C ILE A 189 5.26 -46.20 -23.67
N GLY A 190 3.97 -45.93 -23.48
CA GLY A 190 2.97 -46.95 -23.20
C GLY A 190 2.90 -48.04 -24.29
N LYS A 191 2.90 -47.64 -25.57
CA LYS A 191 2.90 -48.58 -26.71
C LYS A 191 4.20 -49.39 -26.79
N GLU A 192 5.35 -48.73 -26.61
CA GLU A 192 6.65 -49.42 -26.61
C GLU A 192 6.73 -50.49 -25.50
N LEU A 193 6.16 -50.21 -24.32
CA LEU A 193 6.08 -51.17 -23.22
C LEU A 193 5.14 -52.35 -23.52
N GLU A 194 3.99 -52.10 -24.15
CA GLU A 194 3.04 -53.14 -24.57
C GLU A 194 3.68 -54.09 -25.60
N GLU A 195 4.34 -53.54 -26.62
CA GLU A 195 5.08 -54.31 -27.63
C GLU A 195 6.20 -55.15 -27.01
N ALA A 196 6.97 -54.57 -26.08
CA ALA A 196 8.01 -55.29 -25.35
C ALA A 196 7.43 -56.44 -24.51
N GLY A 197 6.31 -56.21 -23.82
CA GLY A 197 5.60 -57.22 -23.05
C GLY A 197 5.13 -58.40 -23.91
N GLU A 198 4.57 -58.13 -25.09
CA GLU A 198 4.18 -59.17 -26.05
C GLU A 198 5.37 -60.01 -26.53
N GLN A 199 6.49 -59.36 -26.86
CA GLN A 199 7.70 -60.05 -27.32
C GLN A 199 8.27 -60.98 -26.25
N ILE A 200 8.30 -60.51 -25.00
CA ILE A 200 8.72 -61.32 -23.85
C ILE A 200 7.79 -62.51 -23.68
N GLY A 201 6.47 -62.29 -23.71
CA GLY A 201 5.47 -63.37 -23.58
C GLY A 201 5.62 -64.45 -24.68
N LYS A 202 5.82 -64.03 -25.94
CA LYS A 202 6.10 -64.95 -27.07
C LYS A 202 7.38 -65.75 -26.85
N SER A 203 8.44 -65.11 -26.33
CA SER A 203 9.73 -65.74 -26.07
C SER A 203 9.66 -66.77 -24.94
N ILE A 204 8.93 -66.46 -23.85
CA ILE A 204 8.71 -67.41 -22.74
C ILE A 204 7.97 -68.65 -23.22
N LYS A 205 6.89 -68.47 -24.01
CA LYS A 205 6.10 -69.59 -24.54
C LYS A 205 6.97 -70.55 -25.38
N LYS A 206 7.86 -70.00 -26.22
CA LYS A 206 8.79 -70.78 -27.04
C LYS A 206 9.80 -71.61 -26.23
N ILE A 207 10.14 -71.20 -25.01
CA ILE A 207 11.05 -71.95 -24.12
C ILE A 207 10.31 -73.09 -23.42
N MET A 208 8.99 -72.98 -23.25
CA MET A 208 8.16 -73.95 -22.53
C MET A 208 7.62 -75.09 -23.40
N ASP A 209 7.55 -74.89 -24.71
CA ASP A 209 7.18 -75.89 -25.73
C ASP A 209 8.41 -76.69 -26.20
#